data_AF-M4ER34-F1
#
_entry.id   AF-M4ER34-F1
#
_cell.length_a   1.000
_cell.length_b   1.000
_cell.length_c   1.000
_cell.angle_alpha   90.00
_cell.angle_beta   90.00
_cell.angle_gamma   90.00
#
_symmetry.space_group_name_H-M   'P 1'
#
loop_
_entity.id
_entity.type
_entity.pdbx_description
1 polymer ?
#
loop_
_entity_poly.entity_id
_entity_poly.type
_entity_poly.pdbx_seq_one_letter_code
_entity_poly.pdbx_strand_id
1 'polypeptide(L)'
;MEGQKMTLSPSQNGARLDLIAAIKGLAAAENYFNSRQLGAKNQSTYRKLLKWYYRELKEDKAKALFQEMDHLQLVNTFLPFMDMMNLFMGLLQPEKVEKLVYEMDRRDIDLNLACYVIWAKNYVATDDEVRIEDVFLHTDFNSIPIQPTFAALALLDDSGIVVPH
;
A
#
# COMPACT_ATOMS: atom_id res chain seq x y z
N MET A 1 -24.80 16.72 31.87
CA MET A 1 -23.52 17.08 31.22
C MET A 1 -23.40 16.22 29.97
N GLU A 2 -23.86 16.75 28.84
CA GLU A 2 -23.71 16.07 27.55
C GLU A 2 -22.23 16.11 27.17
N GLY A 3 -21.60 14.93 27.11
CA GLY A 3 -20.23 14.82 26.63
C GLY A 3 -20.18 15.29 25.19
N GLN A 4 -19.61 16.47 24.96
CA GLN A 4 -19.34 16.97 23.61
C GLN A 4 -18.63 15.86 22.83
N LYS A 5 -19.31 15.31 21.81
CA LYS A 5 -18.66 14.51 20.78
C LYS A 5 -17.70 15.43 20.05
N MET A 6 -16.47 15.54 20.55
CA MET A 6 -15.38 16.19 19.84
C MET A 6 -15.14 15.41 18.56
N THR A 7 -15.58 15.99 17.44
CA THR A 7 -15.32 15.46 16.10
C THR A 7 -13.84 15.64 15.82
N LEU A 8 -13.07 14.56 15.93
CA LEU A 8 -11.64 14.57 15.61
C LEU A 8 -11.45 14.87 14.12
N SER A 9 -10.39 15.60 13.78
CA SER A 9 -10.03 15.85 12.39
C SER A 9 -9.68 14.54 11.66
N PRO A 10 -9.70 14.52 10.31
CA PRO A 10 -9.34 13.34 9.55
C PRO A 10 -7.96 12.74 9.90
N SER A 11 -6.96 13.60 10.06
CA SER A 11 -5.60 13.19 10.44
C SER A 11 -5.53 12.65 11.87
N GLN A 12 -6.26 13.26 12.81
CA GLN A 12 -6.34 12.79 14.19
C GLN A 12 -7.03 11.43 14.31
N ASN A 13 -8.06 11.18 13.50
CA ASN A 13 -8.73 9.88 13.45
C ASN A 13 -7.79 8.79 12.93
N GLY A 14 -7.02 9.06 11.86
CA GLY A 14 -6.02 8.12 11.34
C GLY A 14 -4.92 7.82 12.36
N ALA A 15 -4.36 8.85 13.01
CA ALA A 15 -3.34 8.68 14.04
C ALA A 15 -3.85 7.86 15.23
N ARG A 16 -5.10 8.07 15.66
CA ARG A 16 -5.70 7.31 16.75
C ARG A 16 -5.93 5.85 16.38
N LEU A 17 -6.34 5.55 15.15
CA LEU A 17 -6.45 4.16 14.68
C LEU A 17 -5.07 3.48 14.73
N ASP A 18 -4.04 4.16 14.23
CA ASP A 18 -2.66 3.66 14.21
C ASP A 18 -2.14 3.34 15.62
N LEU A 19 -2.38 4.24 16.58
CA LEU A 19 -2.03 4.04 17.99
C LEU A 19 -2.80 2.88 18.63
N ILE A 20 -4.09 2.73 18.33
CA ILE A 20 -4.89 1.61 18.84
C ILE A 20 -4.34 0.28 18.32
N ALA A 21 -4.07 0.19 17.02
CA ALA A 21 -3.49 -1.02 16.44
C ALA A 21 -2.11 -1.34 17.05
N ALA A 22 -1.25 -0.34 17.21
CA ALA A 22 0.09 -0.52 17.77
C ALA A 22 0.07 -0.98 19.25
N ILE A 23 -0.87 -0.47 20.06
CA ILE A 23 -0.91 -0.74 21.50
C ILE A 23 -1.80 -1.94 21.85
N LYS A 24 -2.93 -2.10 21.13
CA LYS A 24 -4.00 -3.05 21.46
C LYS A 24 -4.24 -4.12 20.39
N GLY A 25 -3.50 -4.07 19.29
CA GLY A 25 -3.60 -5.01 18.18
C GLY A 25 -4.68 -4.66 17.15
N LEU A 26 -4.62 -5.34 16.00
CA LEU A 26 -5.51 -5.10 14.86
C LEU A 26 -7.00 -5.25 15.20
N ALA A 27 -7.39 -6.25 15.97
CA ALA A 27 -8.80 -6.47 16.33
C ALA A 27 -9.41 -5.26 17.06
N ALA A 28 -8.63 -4.59 17.93
CA ALA A 28 -9.09 -3.38 18.61
C ALA A 28 -9.22 -2.20 17.64
N ALA A 29 -8.33 -2.11 16.64
CA ALA A 29 -8.40 -1.09 15.60
C ALA A 29 -9.58 -1.30 14.65
N GLU A 30 -9.89 -2.54 14.29
CA GLU A 30 -11.09 -2.91 13.51
C GLU A 30 -12.36 -2.51 14.26
N ASN A 31 -12.45 -2.85 15.54
CA ASN A 31 -13.60 -2.46 16.37
C ASN A 31 -13.76 -0.93 16.45
N TYR A 32 -12.66 -0.21 16.63
CA TYR A 32 -12.66 1.25 16.62
C TYR A 32 -13.14 1.81 15.28
N PHE A 33 -12.63 1.28 14.17
CA PHE A 33 -13.01 1.68 12.82
C PHE A 33 -14.49 1.40 12.56
N ASN A 34 -14.99 0.22 12.90
CA ASN A 34 -16.38 -0.18 12.68
C ASN A 34 -17.40 0.55 13.57
N SER A 35 -16.99 0.98 14.78
CA SER A 35 -17.83 1.77 15.68
C SER A 35 -18.13 3.20 15.18
N ARG A 36 -17.42 3.66 14.14
CA ARG A 36 -17.56 5.01 13.58
C ARG A 36 -18.65 5.06 12.52
N GLN A 37 -19.49 6.10 12.59
CA GLN A 37 -20.42 6.42 11.50
C GLN A 37 -19.64 6.66 10.20
N LEU A 38 -20.23 6.27 9.06
CA LEU A 38 -19.57 6.30 7.75
C LEU A 38 -18.98 7.69 7.42
N GLY A 39 -19.69 8.78 7.74
CA GLY A 39 -19.21 10.15 7.53
C GLY A 39 -18.07 10.62 8.45
N ALA A 40 -17.75 9.85 9.50
CA ALA A 40 -16.58 10.10 10.36
C ALA A 40 -15.34 9.31 9.91
N LYS A 41 -15.53 8.28 9.07
CA LYS A 41 -14.45 7.56 8.40
C LYS A 41 -13.97 8.42 7.22
N ASN A 42 -12.67 8.54 7.08
CA ASN A 42 -12.03 9.34 6.04
C ASN A 42 -10.87 8.58 5.42
N GLN A 43 -10.34 9.11 4.32
CA GLN A 43 -9.22 8.51 3.58
C GLN A 43 -8.06 8.10 4.50
N SER A 44 -7.72 8.91 5.50
CA SER A 44 -6.65 8.60 6.45
C SER A 44 -6.93 7.35 7.27
N THR A 45 -8.15 7.21 7.83
CA THR A 45 -8.52 6.01 8.61
C THR A 45 -8.57 4.74 7.78
N TYR A 46 -9.15 4.79 6.58
CA TYR A 46 -9.19 3.66 5.65
C TYR A 46 -7.77 3.22 5.30
N ARG A 47 -6.93 4.18 4.92
CA ARG A 47 -5.58 3.88 4.51
C ARG A 47 -4.71 3.34 5.66
N LYS A 48 -4.87 3.86 6.87
CA LYS A 48 -4.19 3.33 8.06
C LYS A 48 -4.61 1.88 8.35
N LEU A 49 -5.91 1.56 8.22
CA LEU A 49 -6.37 0.20 8.41
C LEU A 49 -5.85 -0.74 7.31
N LEU A 50 -5.86 -0.30 6.05
CA LEU A 50 -5.26 -1.06 4.93
C LEU A 50 -3.78 -1.34 5.16
N LYS A 51 -3.05 -0.33 5.67
CA LYS A 51 -1.65 -0.47 6.07
C LYS A 51 -1.43 -1.56 7.13
N TRP A 52 -2.32 -1.64 8.11
CA TRP A 52 -2.25 -2.71 9.12
C TRP A 52 -2.59 -4.08 8.56
N TYR A 53 -3.54 -4.17 7.61
CA TYR A 53 -3.84 -5.43 6.95
C TYR A 53 -2.67 -5.98 6.13
N TYR A 54 -1.91 -5.14 5.41
CA TYR A 54 -0.72 -5.66 4.74
C TYR A 54 0.37 -6.09 5.73
N ARG A 55 0.58 -5.33 6.82
CA ARG A 55 1.58 -5.67 7.84
C ARG A 55 1.31 -7.02 8.50
N GLU A 56 0.05 -7.35 8.71
CA GLU A 56 -0.38 -8.63 9.29
C GLU A 56 -0.78 -9.68 8.24
N LEU A 57 -0.50 -9.42 6.95
CA LEU A 57 -0.77 -10.32 5.82
C LEU A 57 -2.22 -10.82 5.75
N LYS A 58 -3.19 -9.94 6.06
CA LYS A 58 -4.63 -10.26 6.03
C LYS A 58 -5.22 -10.05 4.64
N GLU A 59 -4.95 -10.98 3.71
CA GLU A 59 -5.32 -10.85 2.29
C GLU A 59 -6.79 -10.51 2.06
N ASP A 60 -7.71 -11.32 2.59
CA ASP A 60 -9.15 -11.15 2.36
C ASP A 60 -9.68 -9.83 2.91
N LYS A 61 -9.20 -9.43 4.10
CA LYS A 61 -9.59 -8.16 4.73
C LYS A 61 -9.04 -6.96 3.97
N ALA A 62 -7.81 -7.04 3.48
CA ALA A 62 -7.20 -6.00 2.66
C ALA A 62 -7.98 -5.80 1.36
N LYS A 63 -8.32 -6.89 0.65
CA LYS A 63 -9.12 -6.82 -0.59
C LYS A 63 -10.50 -6.23 -0.34
N ALA A 64 -11.21 -6.70 0.68
CA ALA A 64 -12.54 -6.18 1.01
C ALA A 64 -12.51 -4.69 1.34
N LEU A 65 -11.51 -4.25 2.13
CA LEU A 65 -11.35 -2.83 2.47
C LEU A 65 -10.94 -2.00 1.25
N PHE A 66 -10.07 -2.51 0.38
CA PHE A 66 -9.67 -1.82 -0.85
C PHE A 66 -10.87 -1.61 -1.79
N GLN A 67 -11.73 -2.63 -1.95
CA GLN A 67 -12.98 -2.52 -2.71
C GLN A 67 -13.93 -1.50 -2.08
N GLU A 68 -14.10 -1.51 -0.75
CA GLU A 68 -14.90 -0.50 -0.04
C GLU A 68 -14.34 0.91 -0.28
N MET A 69 -13.02 1.09 -0.19
CA MET A 69 -12.36 2.35 -0.50
C MET A 69 -12.62 2.80 -1.95
N ASP A 70 -12.60 1.87 -2.91
CA ASP A 70 -12.83 2.16 -4.32
C ASP A 70 -14.27 2.63 -4.58
N HIS A 71 -15.25 1.94 -3.98
CA HIS A 71 -16.66 2.36 -4.02
C HIS A 71 -16.89 3.75 -3.42
N LEU A 72 -16.07 4.14 -2.44
CA LEU A 72 -16.10 5.46 -1.81
C LEU A 72 -15.23 6.50 -2.55
N GLN A 73 -14.66 6.16 -3.71
CA GLN A 73 -13.77 7.02 -4.50
C GLN A 73 -12.50 7.46 -3.74
N LEU A 74 -12.04 6.65 -2.78
CA LEU A 74 -10.84 6.89 -1.98
C LEU A 74 -9.56 6.29 -2.59
N VAL A 75 -9.72 5.50 -3.67
CA VAL A 75 -8.64 4.88 -4.46
C VAL A 75 -8.35 5.74 -5.69
N ASN A 76 -7.78 6.92 -5.45
CA ASN A 76 -7.51 7.95 -6.47
C ASN A 76 -6.05 8.41 -6.52
N THR A 77 -5.16 7.71 -5.83
CA THR A 77 -3.71 7.98 -5.80
C THR A 77 -2.96 6.65 -5.78
N PHE A 78 -1.65 6.64 -6.03
CA PHE A 78 -0.83 5.42 -5.98
C PHE A 78 -0.78 4.73 -4.60
N LEU A 79 -1.19 5.46 -3.57
CA LEU A 79 -0.93 5.14 -2.19
C LEU A 79 -1.67 3.88 -1.69
N PRO A 80 -2.98 3.67 -1.94
CA PRO A 80 -3.65 2.41 -1.63
C PRO A 80 -3.15 1.23 -2.47
N PHE A 81 -2.77 1.48 -3.74
CA PHE A 81 -2.19 0.45 -4.60
C PHE A 81 -0.84 -0.03 -4.05
N MET A 82 0.04 0.89 -3.67
CA MET A 82 1.33 0.57 -3.05
C MET A 82 1.15 -0.27 -1.77
N ASP A 83 0.13 0.03 -0.95
CA ASP A 83 -0.18 -0.77 0.25
C ASP A 83 -0.61 -2.21 -0.14
N MET A 84 -1.36 -2.40 -1.24
CA MET A 84 -1.72 -3.71 -1.79
C MET A 84 -0.54 -4.45 -2.48
N MET A 85 0.34 -3.73 -3.17
CA MET A 85 1.53 -4.33 -3.79
C MET A 85 2.45 -4.91 -2.69
N ASN A 86 2.65 -4.20 -1.59
CA ASN A 86 3.42 -4.68 -0.44
C ASN A 86 2.79 -5.91 0.22
N LEU A 87 1.45 -5.96 0.32
CA LEU A 87 0.73 -7.15 0.79
C LEU A 87 1.07 -8.36 -0.08
N PHE A 88 0.95 -8.23 -1.40
CA PHE A 88 1.19 -9.35 -2.32
C PHE A 88 2.65 -9.81 -2.34
N MET A 89 3.60 -8.89 -2.22
CA MET A 89 5.01 -9.26 -2.02
C MET A 89 5.21 -10.05 -0.72
N GLY A 90 4.61 -9.59 0.39
CA GLY A 90 4.70 -10.29 1.68
C GLY A 90 3.99 -11.66 1.71
N LEU A 91 2.99 -11.85 0.85
CA LEU A 91 2.28 -13.12 0.65
C LEU A 91 2.97 -14.07 -0.34
N LEU A 92 4.11 -13.68 -0.91
CA LEU A 92 4.80 -14.42 -1.98
C LEU A 92 3.91 -14.63 -3.22
N GLN A 93 3.12 -13.62 -3.57
CA GLN A 93 2.23 -13.62 -4.74
C GLN A 93 2.56 -12.44 -5.68
N PRO A 94 3.82 -12.30 -6.11
CA PRO A 94 4.26 -11.10 -6.81
C PRO A 94 3.62 -10.98 -8.22
N GLU A 95 3.05 -12.07 -8.78
CA GLU A 95 2.26 -12.05 -10.01
C GLU A 95 0.99 -11.17 -9.92
N LYS A 96 0.52 -10.86 -8.71
CA LYS A 96 -0.62 -9.96 -8.49
C LYS A 96 -0.22 -8.48 -8.54
N VAL A 97 1.07 -8.17 -8.39
CA VAL A 97 1.59 -6.79 -8.42
C VAL A 97 1.41 -6.18 -9.81
N GLU A 98 1.75 -6.91 -10.87
CA GLU A 98 1.62 -6.47 -12.27
C GLU A 98 0.16 -6.12 -12.62
N LYS A 99 -0.81 -6.89 -12.10
CA LYS A 99 -2.24 -6.60 -12.29
C LYS A 99 -2.66 -5.25 -11.67
N LEU A 100 -2.08 -4.89 -10.52
CA LEU A 100 -2.33 -3.59 -9.89
C LEU A 100 -1.72 -2.44 -10.70
N VAL A 101 -0.54 -2.65 -11.29
CA VAL A 101 0.12 -1.67 -12.16
C VAL A 101 -0.76 -1.36 -13.37
N TYR A 102 -1.21 -2.39 -14.10
CA TYR A 102 -2.11 -2.20 -15.24
C TYR A 102 -3.44 -1.56 -14.83
N GLU A 103 -3.94 -1.85 -13.63
CA GLU A 103 -5.13 -1.20 -13.12
C GLU A 103 -4.91 0.30 -12.85
N MET A 104 -3.75 0.69 -12.31
CA MET A 104 -3.39 2.10 -12.10
C MET A 104 -3.29 2.84 -13.44
N ASP A 105 -2.60 2.26 -14.42
CA ASP A 105 -2.45 2.83 -15.76
C ASP A 105 -3.81 3.04 -16.44
N ARG A 106 -4.69 2.03 -16.42
CA ARG A 106 -6.06 2.14 -16.96
C ARG A 106 -6.89 3.24 -16.27
N ARG A 107 -6.58 3.56 -15.02
CA ARG A 107 -7.27 4.58 -14.21
C ARG A 107 -6.59 5.95 -14.28
N ASP A 108 -5.54 6.11 -15.10
CA ASP A 108 -4.74 7.34 -15.18
C ASP A 108 -4.17 7.76 -13.82
N ILE A 109 -3.69 6.76 -13.05
CA ILE A 109 -3.05 6.97 -11.75
C ILE A 109 -1.56 6.74 -11.90
N ASP A 110 -0.78 7.81 -11.79
CA ASP A 110 0.68 7.74 -11.87
C ASP A 110 1.27 6.78 -10.84
N LEU A 111 2.16 5.91 -11.30
CA LEU A 111 3.02 5.14 -10.43
C LEU A 111 4.09 6.05 -9.79
N ASN A 112 4.33 5.85 -8.50
CA ASN A 112 5.48 6.44 -7.83
C ASN A 112 6.71 5.54 -7.96
N LEU A 113 7.91 6.10 -7.79
CA LEU A 113 9.18 5.36 -7.69
C LEU A 113 9.09 4.12 -6.79
N ALA A 114 8.43 4.23 -5.64
CA ALA A 114 8.24 3.10 -4.74
C ALA A 114 7.40 1.96 -5.37
N CYS A 115 6.38 2.28 -6.17
CA CYS A 115 5.60 1.29 -6.90
C CYS A 115 6.46 0.59 -7.95
N TYR A 116 7.25 1.34 -8.72
CA TYR A 116 8.18 0.76 -9.71
C TYR A 116 9.22 -0.16 -9.08
N VAL A 117 9.78 0.22 -7.93
CA VAL A 117 10.71 -0.63 -7.18
C VAL A 117 10.02 -1.92 -6.74
N ILE A 118 8.80 -1.87 -6.21
CA ILE A 118 8.06 -3.08 -5.81
C ILE A 118 7.76 -3.96 -7.03
N TRP A 119 7.39 -3.35 -8.16
CA TRP A 119 7.11 -4.09 -9.38
C TRP A 119 8.36 -4.77 -9.94
N ALA A 120 9.50 -4.07 -10.01
CA ALA A 120 10.78 -4.63 -10.44
C ALA A 120 11.22 -5.81 -9.55
N LYS A 121 11.00 -5.71 -8.22
CA LYS A 121 11.31 -6.79 -7.27
C LYS A 121 10.61 -8.13 -7.59
N ASN A 122 9.48 -8.11 -8.30
CA ASN A 122 8.81 -9.33 -8.76
C ASN A 122 9.74 -10.18 -9.66
N TYR A 123 10.52 -9.53 -10.52
CA TYR A 123 11.32 -10.18 -11.55
C TYR A 123 12.77 -10.44 -11.11
N VAL A 124 13.24 -9.77 -10.06
CA VAL A 124 14.58 -9.99 -9.49
C VAL A 124 14.75 -11.43 -8.99
N ALA A 125 13.72 -12.00 -8.35
CA ALA A 125 13.79 -13.37 -7.86
C ALA A 125 13.84 -14.43 -8.97
N THR A 126 13.37 -14.07 -10.17
CA THR A 126 13.33 -14.96 -11.34
C THR A 126 14.44 -14.69 -12.36
N ASP A 127 15.33 -13.74 -12.08
CA ASP A 127 16.40 -13.28 -12.98
C ASP A 127 15.88 -12.91 -14.39
N ASP A 128 14.66 -12.35 -14.44
CA ASP A 128 13.99 -12.00 -15.71
C ASP A 128 14.37 -10.57 -16.12
N GLU A 129 15.60 -10.44 -16.66
CA GLU A 129 16.19 -9.16 -17.06
C GLU A 129 15.31 -8.40 -18.06
N VAL A 130 14.65 -9.11 -18.99
CA VAL A 130 13.77 -8.50 -20.01
C VAL A 130 12.59 -7.80 -19.36
N ARG A 131 11.95 -8.43 -18.36
CA ARG A 131 10.84 -7.80 -17.65
C ARG A 131 11.28 -6.66 -16.75
N ILE A 132 12.48 -6.75 -16.17
CA ILE A 132 13.06 -5.64 -15.42
C ILE A 132 13.27 -4.42 -16.34
N GLU A 133 13.79 -4.63 -17.54
CA GLU A 133 13.92 -3.57 -18.56
C GLU A 133 12.57 -2.99 -18.98
N ASP A 134 11.54 -3.82 -19.15
CA ASP A 134 10.19 -3.36 -19.50
C ASP A 134 9.59 -2.45 -18.42
N VAL A 135 9.79 -2.78 -17.13
CA VAL A 135 9.41 -1.90 -16.00
C VAL A 135 10.12 -0.54 -16.10
N PHE A 136 11.40 -0.54 -16.48
CA PHE A 136 12.18 0.68 -16.65
C PHE A 136 11.78 1.49 -17.87
N LEU A 137 11.35 0.85 -18.97
CA LEU A 137 10.83 1.53 -20.16
C LEU A 137 9.43 2.11 -19.93
N HIS A 138 8.62 1.46 -19.09
CA HIS A 138 7.30 1.97 -18.68
C HIS A 138 7.42 3.28 -17.86
N THR A 139 8.55 3.50 -17.21
CA THR A 139 8.80 4.72 -16.45
C THR A 139 9.63 5.67 -17.30
N ASP A 140 9.30 6.96 -17.36
CA ASP A 140 10.14 7.94 -18.05
C ASP A 140 11.41 8.29 -17.22
N PHE A 141 12.24 7.28 -16.92
CA PHE A 141 13.48 7.39 -16.13
C PHE A 141 14.56 8.20 -16.85
N ASN A 142 14.38 8.55 -18.12
CA ASN A 142 15.30 9.44 -18.85
C ASN A 142 15.46 10.81 -18.16
N SER A 143 14.54 11.16 -17.26
CA SER A 143 14.56 12.40 -16.46
C SER A 143 15.20 12.25 -15.07
N ILE A 144 15.55 11.03 -14.63
CA ILE A 144 16.08 10.75 -13.29
C ILE A 144 17.58 10.38 -13.42
N PRO A 145 18.51 11.15 -12.81
CA PRO A 145 19.96 11.00 -13.03
C PRO A 145 20.58 9.76 -12.38
N ILE A 146 19.76 8.86 -11.85
CA ILE A 146 20.19 7.64 -11.19
C ILE A 146 19.93 6.53 -12.21
N GLN A 147 20.96 6.11 -12.95
CA GLN A 147 20.85 4.83 -13.64
C GLN A 147 20.49 3.76 -12.59
N PRO A 148 19.37 3.04 -12.75
CA PRO A 148 19.00 2.01 -11.82
C PRO A 148 19.86 0.79 -12.13
N THR A 149 21.14 0.87 -11.79
CA THR A 149 21.99 -0.32 -11.73
C THR A 149 21.44 -1.21 -10.64
N PHE A 150 21.55 -2.53 -10.84
CA PHE A 150 21.25 -3.59 -9.86
C PHE A 150 21.71 -3.25 -8.42
N ALA A 151 22.73 -2.40 -8.25
CA ALA A 151 23.19 -1.84 -6.98
C ALA A 151 22.10 -1.06 -6.20
N ALA A 152 21.20 -0.30 -6.84
CA ALA A 152 20.13 0.44 -6.16
C ALA A 152 19.03 -0.48 -5.61
N LEU A 153 18.77 -1.61 -6.28
CA LEU A 153 17.88 -2.68 -5.79
C LEU A 153 18.53 -3.44 -4.62
N ALA A 154 19.85 -3.68 -4.67
CA ALA A 154 20.62 -4.31 -3.59
C ALA A 154 20.71 -3.44 -2.31
N LEU A 155 20.82 -2.11 -2.45
CA LEU A 155 20.88 -1.17 -1.31
C LEU A 155 19.55 -1.04 -0.53
N LEU A 156 18.42 -1.48 -1.10
CA LEU A 156 17.12 -1.47 -0.42
C LEU A 156 16.88 -2.73 0.41
N ASP A 157 17.70 -3.77 0.26
CA ASP A 157 17.66 -4.99 1.09
C ASP A 157 18.03 -4.68 2.56
N ASP A 158 18.93 -3.71 2.77
CA ASP A 158 19.34 -3.21 4.10
C ASP A 158 18.24 -2.41 4.84
N SER A 159 17.11 -2.10 4.19
CA SER A 159 16.01 -1.30 4.79
C SER A 159 14.96 -2.12 5.54
N GLY A 160 15.14 -3.45 5.67
CA GLY A 160 14.35 -4.29 6.56
C GLY A 160 13.04 -4.84 5.97
N ILE A 161 12.93 -4.96 4.64
CA ILE A 161 11.90 -5.78 4.01
C ILE A 161 12.49 -7.16 3.77
N VAL A 162 12.30 -8.05 4.74
CA VAL A 162 12.70 -9.46 4.68
C VAL A 162 12.14 -10.08 3.40
N VAL A 163 13.03 -10.41 2.47
CA VAL A 163 12.75 -11.36 1.40
C VAL A 163 12.78 -12.75 2.05
N PRO A 164 11.70 -13.54 2.06
CA PRO A 164 11.77 -14.90 2.58
C PRO A 164 12.68 -15.73 1.67
N HIS A 165 13.69 -16.36 2.26
CA HIS A 165 14.53 -17.38 1.62
C HIS A 165 13.71 -18.60 1.19
#